data_AF-A0A5P1FLX9-F1
#
_entry.id   AF-A0A5P1FLX9-F1
#
_cell.length_a   1.000
_cell.length_b   1.000
_cell.length_c   1.000
_cell.angle_alpha   90.00
_cell.angle_beta   90.00
_cell.angle_gamma   90.00
#
_symmetry.space_group_name_H-M   'P 1'
#
loop_
_entity.id
_entity.type
_entity.pdbx_description
1 polymer ?
#
loop_
_entity_poly.entity_id
_entity_poly.type
_entity_poly.pdbx_seq_one_letter_code
_entity_poly.pdbx_strand_id
1 'polypeptide(L)'
;MQKGILSYNCVLDYESFKDIDMVIEAVTENMTSKQQIFAELEKYCPPHCILASNTSTIYFNLIGEKTRCQDRIIGANFFRFPHCTGIYTQEQIDAWKKS
;
A
#
# COMPACT_ATOMS: atom_id res chain seq x y z
N MET A 1 0.86 -30.12 -10.06
CA MET A 1 0.49 -28.78 -9.55
C MET A 1 0.23 -27.89 -10.76
N GLN A 2 -1.01 -27.44 -10.95
CA GLN A 2 -1.38 -26.55 -12.04
C GLN A 2 -0.76 -25.17 -11.73
N LYS A 3 0.20 -24.71 -12.54
CA LYS A 3 0.70 -23.34 -12.43
C LYS A 3 -0.47 -22.42 -12.76
N GLY A 4 -1.00 -21.70 -11.77
CA GLY A 4 -1.97 -20.64 -12.00
C GLY A 4 -1.38 -19.66 -13.01
N ILE A 5 -2.12 -19.33 -14.06
CA ILE A 5 -1.70 -18.34 -15.03
C ILE A 5 -1.72 -16.99 -14.31
N LEU A 6 -0.53 -16.45 -14.01
CA LEU A 6 -0.39 -15.06 -13.62
C LEU A 6 -0.60 -14.22 -14.87
N SER A 7 -1.70 -13.46 -14.90
CA SER A 7 -1.98 -12.48 -15.95
C SER A 7 -1.72 -11.07 -15.42
N TYR A 8 -1.17 -10.21 -16.28
CA TYR A 8 -0.88 -8.82 -15.95
C TYR A 8 -1.62 -7.92 -16.93
N ASN A 9 -2.40 -6.98 -16.40
CA ASN A 9 -3.09 -5.98 -17.18
C ASN A 9 -2.54 -4.61 -16.79
N CYS A 10 -2.05 -3.85 -17.77
CA CYS A 10 -1.58 -2.49 -17.57
C CYS A 10 -2.70 -1.52 -17.94
N VAL A 11 -3.01 -0.59 -17.04
CA VAL A 11 -4.04 0.44 -17.23
C VAL A 11 -3.47 1.80 -16.82
N LEU A 12 -4.06 2.87 -17.36
CA LEU A 12 -3.65 4.26 -17.09
C LEU A 12 -4.73 5.04 -16.34
N ASP A 13 -5.82 4.38 -15.99
CA ASP A 13 -6.97 4.92 -15.26
C ASP A 13 -7.44 3.93 -14.18
N TYR A 14 -8.46 4.33 -13.42
CA TYR A 14 -9.02 3.55 -12.31
C TYR A 14 -10.33 2.82 -12.68
N GLU A 15 -10.82 2.88 -13.92
CA GLU A 15 -12.13 2.34 -14.31
C GLU A 15 -12.26 0.84 -14.01
N SER A 16 -11.16 0.10 -14.18
CA SER A 16 -11.08 -1.34 -13.94
C SER A 16 -10.92 -1.74 -12.47
N PHE A 17 -10.92 -0.79 -11.53
CA PHE A 17 -10.65 -1.07 -10.11
C PHE A 17 -11.89 -1.51 -9.33
N LYS A 18 -13.06 -1.53 -9.98
CA LYS A 18 -14.38 -1.86 -9.40
C LYS A 18 -14.48 -3.28 -8.85
N ASP A 19 -13.67 -4.20 -9.38
CA ASP A 19 -13.66 -5.63 -9.03
C ASP A 19 -12.34 -6.05 -8.34
N ILE A 20 -11.60 -5.10 -7.75
CA ILE A 20 -10.33 -5.37 -7.09
C ILE A 20 -10.54 -5.60 -5.59
N ASP A 21 -9.89 -6.65 -5.06
CA ASP A 21 -9.94 -6.99 -3.64
C ASP A 21 -8.84 -6.29 -2.81
N MET A 22 -7.72 -5.93 -3.45
CA MET A 22 -6.60 -5.27 -2.78
C MET A 22 -5.80 -4.40 -3.75
N VAL A 23 -5.44 -3.20 -3.30
CA VAL A 23 -4.53 -2.27 -3.99
C VAL A 23 -3.26 -2.08 -3.16
N ILE A 24 -2.11 -2.07 -3.83
CA ILE A 24 -0.82 -1.69 -3.23
C ILE A 24 -0.32 -0.45 -3.96
N GLU A 25 -0.34 0.68 -3.28
CA GLU A 25 0.21 1.95 -3.74
C GLU A 25 1.73 1.96 -3.52
N ALA A 26 2.48 2.23 -4.59
CA ALA A 26 3.95 2.25 -4.58
C ALA A 26 4.53 3.46 -5.36
N VAL A 27 3.87 4.61 -5.26
CA VAL A 27 4.35 5.89 -5.79
C VAL A 27 5.42 6.51 -4.88
N THR A 28 6.03 7.60 -5.35
CA THR A 28 7.04 8.36 -4.62
C THR A 28 6.55 8.83 -3.24
N GLU A 29 7.48 9.01 -2.30
CA GLU A 29 7.21 9.51 -0.94
C GLU A 29 6.82 11.00 -0.94
N ASN A 30 5.61 11.28 -1.39
CA ASN A 30 4.98 12.60 -1.36
C ASN A 30 3.58 12.48 -0.74
N MET A 31 3.35 13.19 0.37
CA MET A 31 2.08 13.14 1.09
C MET A 31 0.90 13.55 0.22
N THR A 32 1.02 14.66 -0.51
CA THR A 32 -0.07 15.20 -1.33
C THR A 32 -0.46 14.21 -2.42
N SER A 33 0.52 13.64 -3.12
CA SER A 33 0.26 12.63 -4.15
C SER A 33 -0.41 11.37 -3.58
N LYS A 34 0.07 10.87 -2.43
CA LYS A 34 -0.54 9.69 -1.79
C LYS A 34 -1.98 9.98 -1.35
N GLN A 35 -2.24 11.10 -0.68
CA GLN A 35 -3.60 11.50 -0.29
C GLN A 35 -4.54 11.61 -1.51
N GLN A 36 -4.07 12.18 -2.61
CA GLN A 36 -4.86 12.27 -3.85
C GLN A 36 -5.17 10.88 -4.43
N ILE A 37 -4.17 9.99 -4.47
CA ILE A 37 -4.36 8.62 -4.97
C ILE A 37 -5.36 7.87 -4.09
N PHE A 38 -5.23 7.92 -2.76
CA PHE A 38 -6.17 7.23 -1.87
C PHE A 38 -7.59 7.79 -1.95
N ALA A 39 -7.76 9.09 -2.19
CA ALA A 39 -9.06 9.68 -2.46
C ALA A 39 -9.69 9.22 -3.79
N GLU A 40 -8.88 8.95 -4.82
CA GLU A 40 -9.38 8.34 -6.06
C GLU A 40 -9.69 6.85 -5.84
N LEU A 41 -8.80 6.09 -5.19
CA LEU A 41 -9.04 4.68 -4.87
C LEU A 41 -10.32 4.48 -4.07
N GLU A 42 -10.64 5.38 -3.13
CA GLU A 42 -11.91 5.35 -2.40
C GLU A 42 -13.13 5.39 -3.33
N LYS A 43 -13.08 6.16 -4.43
CA LYS A 43 -14.18 6.32 -5.37
C LYS A 43 -14.34 5.12 -6.31
N TYR A 44 -13.24 4.52 -6.73
CA TYR A 44 -13.25 3.46 -7.75
C TYR A 44 -13.22 2.05 -7.19
N CYS A 45 -12.65 1.84 -6.00
CA CYS A 45 -12.56 0.52 -5.39
C CYS A 45 -13.83 0.18 -4.59
N PRO A 46 -14.27 -1.08 -4.62
CA PRO A 46 -15.45 -1.52 -3.87
C PRO A 46 -15.20 -1.43 -2.36
N PRO A 47 -16.24 -1.31 -1.50
CA PRO A 47 -16.08 -1.13 -0.05
C PRO A 47 -15.22 -2.18 0.67
N HIS A 48 -15.18 -3.42 0.16
CA HIS A 48 -14.38 -4.50 0.72
C HIS A 48 -12.89 -4.45 0.34
N CYS A 49 -12.50 -3.63 -0.64
CA CYS A 49 -11.12 -3.56 -1.12
C CYS A 49 -10.17 -3.03 -0.04
N ILE A 50 -9.09 -3.77 0.22
CA ILE A 50 -8.00 -3.33 1.10
C ILE A 50 -7.12 -2.33 0.35
N LEU A 51 -6.82 -1.18 0.96
CA LEU A 51 -5.96 -0.16 0.37
C LEU A 51 -4.63 -0.13 1.13
N ALA A 52 -3.55 -0.58 0.52
CA ALA A 52 -2.25 -0.66 1.17
C ALA A 52 -1.25 0.35 0.59
N SER A 53 -0.46 1.00 1.44
CA SER A 53 0.66 1.85 1.00
C SER A 53 1.99 1.18 1.27
N ASN A 54 2.85 1.11 0.25
CA ASN A 54 4.26 0.73 0.37
C ASN A 54 5.14 1.94 0.74
N THR A 55 4.70 2.72 1.72
CA THR A 55 5.49 3.83 2.26
C THR A 55 6.43 3.34 3.35
N SER A 56 7.64 3.89 3.40
CA SER A 56 8.64 3.58 4.45
C SER A 56 8.69 4.63 5.56
N THR A 57 8.15 5.83 5.33
CA THR A 57 8.37 6.97 6.22
C THR A 57 7.10 7.73 6.61
N ILE A 58 5.99 7.51 5.90
CA ILE A 58 4.76 8.26 6.10
C ILE A 58 3.77 7.43 6.92
N TYR A 59 3.19 8.04 7.95
CA TYR A 59 2.14 7.40 8.74
C TYR A 59 0.82 7.27 7.97
N PHE A 60 0.19 6.10 8.06
CA PHE A 60 -1.02 5.75 7.29
C PHE A 60 -2.24 6.61 7.64
N ASN A 61 -2.33 7.09 8.89
CA ASN A 61 -3.36 8.04 9.32
C ASN A 61 -3.30 9.37 8.55
N LEU A 62 -2.10 9.82 8.18
CA LEU A 62 -1.93 11.04 7.38
C LEU A 62 -2.28 10.80 5.92
N ILE A 63 -2.03 9.61 5.39
CA ILE A 63 -2.38 9.25 4.01
C ILE A 63 -3.90 9.23 3.81
N GLY A 64 -4.64 8.69 4.78
CA GLY A 64 -6.10 8.57 4.69
C GLY A 64 -6.88 9.77 5.23
N GLU A 65 -6.23 10.83 5.71
CA GLU A 65 -6.86 12.01 6.33
C GLU A 65 -7.96 12.65 5.47
N LYS A 66 -7.84 12.54 4.14
CA LYS A 66 -8.78 13.09 3.15
C LYS A 66 -9.79 12.06 2.62
N THR A 67 -9.83 10.87 3.21
CA THR A 67 -10.71 9.77 2.82
C THR A 67 -11.68 9.45 3.94
N ARG A 68 -12.81 8.81 3.62
CA ARG A 68 -13.72 8.26 4.64
C ARG A 68 -13.39 6.81 4.98
N CYS A 69 -12.55 6.17 4.18
CA CYS A 69 -12.19 4.77 4.31
C CYS A 69 -10.84 4.53 5.03
N GLN A 70 -10.54 5.34 6.04
CA GLN A 70 -9.30 5.23 6.83
C GLN A 70 -9.14 3.85 7.50
N ASP A 71 -10.26 3.20 7.83
CA ASP A 71 -10.37 1.90 8.48
C ASP A 71 -9.83 0.72 7.66
N ARG A 72 -9.78 0.88 6.33
CA ARG A 72 -9.25 -0.14 5.40
C ARG A 72 -7.91 0.25 4.77
N ILE A 73 -7.26 1.29 5.27
CA ILE A 73 -5.91 1.70 4.85
C ILE A 73 -4.87 1.02 5.74
N ILE A 74 -3.95 0.27 5.11
CA ILE A 74 -2.89 -0.47 5.81
C ILE A 74 -1.50 -0.17 5.25
N GLY A 75 -0.46 -0.53 6.00
CA GLY A 75 0.91 -0.55 5.51
C GLY A 75 1.25 -1.86 4.81
N ALA A 76 1.93 -1.77 3.67
CA ALA A 76 2.52 -2.92 2.99
C ALA A 76 3.98 -2.63 2.63
N ASN A 77 4.85 -2.71 3.65
CA ASN A 77 6.29 -2.46 3.54
C ASN A 77 7.00 -3.59 2.77
N PHE A 78 7.08 -3.46 1.44
CA PHE A 78 7.87 -4.33 0.58
C PHE A 78 9.33 -3.85 0.53
N PHE A 79 10.21 -4.60 1.17
CA PHE A 79 11.65 -4.37 1.08
C PHE A 79 12.18 -4.77 -0.30
N ARG A 80 12.91 -3.86 -0.95
CA ARG A 80 13.73 -4.24 -2.11
C ARG A 80 14.91 -5.08 -1.58
N PHE A 81 15.06 -6.28 -2.12
CA PHE A 81 16.12 -7.28 -1.84
C PHE A 81 15.91 -8.22 -0.64
N PRO A 82 15.06 -9.27 -0.76
CA PRO A 82 14.97 -10.34 0.24
C PRO A 82 16.27 -11.16 0.39
N HIS A 83 17.22 -11.05 -0.54
CA HIS A 83 18.52 -11.75 -0.49
C HIS A 83 19.64 -10.95 0.20
N CYS A 84 19.41 -9.70 0.58
CA CYS A 84 20.41 -8.86 1.28
C CYS A 84 19.92 -8.30 2.61
N THR A 85 18.70 -8.60 3.05
CA THR A 85 18.24 -8.30 4.41
C THR A 85 18.93 -9.25 5.39
N GLY A 86 20.09 -8.84 5.89
CA GLY A 86 20.64 -9.37 7.12
C GLY A 86 19.58 -9.27 8.22
N ILE A 87 19.46 -10.34 9.00
CA ILE A 87 18.60 -10.43 10.18
C ILE A 87 18.75 -9.11 10.97
N TYR A 88 17.64 -8.38 11.15
CA TYR A 88 17.65 -7.15 11.96
C TYR A 88 18.25 -7.45 13.32
N THR A 89 19.21 -6.64 13.75
CA THR A 89 19.77 -6.79 15.10
C THR A 89 18.70 -6.43 16.12
N GLN A 90 18.78 -6.99 17.32
CA GLN A 90 17.82 -6.72 18.40
C GLN A 90 17.67 -5.21 18.67
N GLU A 91 18.75 -4.45 18.53
CA GLU A 91 18.74 -2.98 18.65
C GLU A 91 17.87 -2.27 17.61
N GLN A 92 17.83 -2.78 16.37
CA GLN A 92 16.98 -2.22 15.31
C GLN A 92 15.50 -2.51 15.56
N ILE A 93 15.20 -3.68 16.12
CA ILE A 93 13.84 -4.05 16.56
C ILE A 93 13.41 -3.15 17.73
N ASP A 94 14.30 -2.88 18.67
CA ASP A 94 14.01 -2.09 19.86
C ASP A 94 13.84 -0.59 19.55
N ALA A 95 14.52 -0.08 18.50
CA ALA A 95 14.33 1.28 18.00
C ALA A 95 12.92 1.47 17.41
N TRP A 96 12.41 0.47 16.69
CA TRP A 96 11.07 0.51 16.08
C TRP A 96 9.93 0.42 17.10
N LYS A 97 10.17 -0.23 18.26
CA LYS A 97 9.18 -0.30 19.36
C LYS A 97 9.06 1.00 20.18
N LYS A 98 9.97 1.96 19.99
CA LYS A 98 10.01 3.23 20.75
C LYS A 98 9.43 4.42 20.00
N SER A 99 9.08 4.26 18.73
CA SER A 99 8.30 5.21 17.92
C SER A 99 6.83 4.81 17.90
#